data_AF-Q5JJA1-F1
#
_entry.id   AF-Q5JJA1-F1
#
_cell.length_a   1.000
_cell.length_b   1.000
_cell.length_c   1.000
_cell.angle_alpha   90.00
_cell.angle_beta   90.00
_cell.angle_gamma   90.00
#
_symmetry.space_group_name_H-M   'P 1'
#
loop_
_entity.id
_entity.type
_entity.pdbx_description
1 polymer ?
#
loop_
_entity_poly.entity_id
_entity_poly.type
_entity_poly.pdbx_seq_one_letter_code
_entity_poly.pdbx_strand_id
1 'polypeptide(L)'
;MESRFEPEITPVDILLQLVQMGKVDPWNIDIVDLTEKYIERLREMKELDLRISARAILAASILVRMKSEALLYSDEEQDKGDEEKERIRVDVEPLAPPLRRAERYYTFEDLIEALMDALEEAERRKPRKRKREEVEEEIFVVDDFRVDIEKHVNRLYEIVRKLYSETREPIRFWDLVFDPQPKIIARTFLYLLFLSNMGKVDLLQEEPFGEILVVPLEENS
;
A
#
# COMPACT_ATOMS: atom_id res chain seq x y z
N MET A 1 28.48 -11.22 -24.37
CA MET A 1 27.43 -10.19 -24.41
C MET A 1 27.27 -9.74 -22.97
N GLU A 2 28.11 -8.78 -22.56
CA GLU A 2 28.11 -8.23 -21.19
C GLU A 2 26.72 -7.66 -20.92
N SER A 3 25.98 -8.27 -19.98
CA SER A 3 24.77 -7.64 -19.48
C SER A 3 25.19 -6.40 -18.69
N ARG A 4 24.99 -5.21 -19.25
CA ARG A 4 25.04 -3.94 -18.50
C ARG A 4 23.83 -3.87 -17.57
N PHE A 5 23.82 -4.70 -16.53
CA PHE A 5 23.02 -4.41 -15.34
C PHE A 5 23.72 -3.25 -14.64
N GLU A 6 23.22 -2.04 -14.84
CA GLU A 6 23.59 -0.91 -13.99
C GLU A 6 23.09 -1.20 -12.57
N PRO A 7 23.92 -1.00 -11.54
CA PRO A 7 23.63 -1.47 -10.18
C PRO A 7 22.39 -0.77 -9.59
N GLU A 8 21.56 -1.54 -8.89
CA GLU A 8 20.43 -0.99 -8.11
C GLU A 8 20.93 -0.05 -7.02
N ILE A 9 20.19 1.04 -6.79
CA ILE A 9 20.54 2.02 -5.75
C ILE A 9 20.21 1.43 -4.37
N THR A 10 21.22 1.29 -3.53
CA THR A 10 21.09 0.76 -2.17
C THR A 10 20.87 1.88 -1.15
N PRO A 11 20.33 1.58 0.06
CA PRO A 11 20.22 2.56 1.13
C PRO A 11 21.56 3.23 1.48
N VAL A 12 22.65 2.45 1.47
CA VAL A 12 23.99 2.92 1.81
C VAL A 12 24.51 3.90 0.77
N ASP A 13 24.22 3.69 -0.52
CA ASP A 13 24.61 4.62 -1.58
C ASP A 13 23.98 6.01 -1.38
N ILE A 14 22.71 6.06 -0.97
CA ILE A 14 21.99 7.31 -0.72
C ILE A 14 22.61 8.03 0.49
N LEU A 15 22.88 7.30 1.58
CA LEU A 15 23.51 7.87 2.78
C LEU A 15 24.91 8.40 2.47
N LEU A 16 25.71 7.64 1.71
CA LEU A 16 27.05 8.04 1.31
C LEU A 16 27.02 9.29 0.43
N GLN A 17 26.07 9.39 -0.50
CA GLN A 17 25.88 10.61 -1.31
C GLN A 17 25.57 11.82 -0.43
N LEU A 18 24.73 11.69 0.60
CA LEU A 18 24.41 12.79 1.50
C LEU A 18 25.64 13.29 2.27
N VAL A 19 26.49 12.38 2.72
CA VAL A 19 27.77 12.72 3.38
C VAL A 19 28.77 13.35 2.40
N GLN A 20 28.93 12.77 1.21
CA GLN A 20 29.84 13.28 0.18
C GLN A 20 29.45 14.69 -0.31
N MET A 21 28.15 14.98 -0.39
CA MET A 21 27.64 16.32 -0.72
C MET A 21 27.79 17.31 0.45
N GLY A 22 28.31 16.88 1.60
CA GLY A 22 28.43 17.71 2.80
C GLY A 22 27.08 18.11 3.41
N LYS A 23 25.99 17.42 3.04
CA LYS A 23 24.67 17.67 3.62
C LYS A 23 24.56 17.15 5.05
N VAL A 24 25.44 16.24 5.47
CA VAL A 24 25.42 15.57 6.78
C VAL A 24 26.86 15.41 7.29
N ASP A 25 27.10 15.66 8.58
CA ASP A 25 28.38 15.41 9.24
C ASP A 25 28.51 13.93 9.65
N PRO A 26 29.49 13.17 9.11
CA PRO A 26 29.64 11.76 9.43
C PRO A 26 29.96 11.44 10.89
N TRP A 27 30.44 12.40 11.70
CA TRP A 27 30.74 12.16 13.11
C TRP A 27 29.58 12.45 14.06
N ASN A 28 28.59 13.23 13.60
CA ASN A 28 27.47 13.66 14.41
C ASN A 28 26.21 13.88 13.57
N ILE A 29 25.52 12.79 13.28
CA ILE A 29 24.34 12.75 12.42
C ILE A 29 23.08 12.90 13.27
N ASP A 30 22.34 14.01 13.13
CA ASP A 30 20.98 14.12 13.68
C ASP A 30 20.02 13.29 12.83
N ILE A 31 19.44 12.24 13.42
CA ILE A 31 18.52 11.33 12.74
C ILE A 31 17.28 12.05 12.18
N VAL A 32 16.83 13.12 12.82
CA VAL A 32 15.64 13.89 12.43
C VAL A 32 15.87 14.57 11.09
N ASP A 33 17.02 15.22 10.95
CA ASP A 33 17.46 15.96 9.76
C ASP A 33 17.88 15.01 8.64
N LEU A 34 18.65 13.97 8.97
CA LEU A 34 19.04 12.93 8.01
C LEU A 34 17.82 12.29 7.35
N THR A 35 16.80 11.95 8.13
CA THR A 35 15.61 11.27 7.60
C THR A 35 14.92 12.09 6.52
N GLU A 36 14.82 13.41 6.72
CA GLU A 36 14.20 14.30 5.75
C GLU A 36 15.04 14.37 4.47
N LYS A 37 16.36 14.58 4.62
CA LYS A 37 17.32 14.61 3.50
C LYS A 37 17.36 13.31 2.71
N TYR A 38 17.24 12.17 3.39
CA TYR A 38 17.17 10.85 2.77
C TYR A 38 15.89 10.70 1.94
N ILE A 39 14.73 11.08 2.48
CA ILE A 39 13.45 11.00 1.77
C ILE A 39 13.41 11.94 0.57
N GLU A 40 13.91 13.17 0.73
CA GLU A 40 14.03 14.14 -0.37
C GLU A 40 14.88 13.55 -1.50
N ARG A 41 16.08 13.05 -1.17
CA ARG A 41 16.97 12.42 -2.15
C ARG A 41 16.33 11.21 -2.82
N LEU A 42 15.64 10.37 -2.06
CA LEU A 42 14.92 9.21 -2.58
C LEU A 42 13.80 9.62 -3.56
N ARG A 43 13.08 10.73 -3.30
CA ARG A 43 12.04 11.25 -4.21
C ARG A 43 12.64 11.80 -5.49
N GLU A 44 13.69 12.62 -5.41
CA GLU A 44 14.41 13.11 -6.59
C GLU A 44 14.86 11.95 -7.49
N MET A 45 15.42 10.90 -6.89
CA MET A 45 15.86 9.72 -7.64
C MET A 45 14.68 8.94 -8.23
N LYS A 46 13.52 8.87 -7.54
CA LYS A 46 12.34 8.13 -8.00
C LYS A 46 11.66 8.80 -9.18
N GLU A 47 11.64 10.13 -9.18
CA GLU A 47 11.09 10.93 -10.29
C GLU A 47 11.96 10.81 -11.55
N LEU A 48 13.25 10.53 -11.38
CA LEU A 48 14.22 10.41 -12.46
C LEU A 48 14.46 8.96 -12.92
N ASP A 49 14.28 7.96 -12.05
CA ASP A 49 14.50 6.54 -12.36
C ASP A 49 13.71 5.59 -11.42
N LEU A 50 13.07 4.56 -11.98
CA LEU A 50 12.31 3.55 -11.22
C LEU A 50 13.18 2.44 -10.59
N ARG A 51 14.51 2.50 -10.77
CA ARG A 51 15.49 1.48 -10.32
C ARG A 51 15.82 1.49 -8.82
N ILE A 52 14.98 2.12 -8.01
CA ILE A 52 15.18 2.18 -6.57
C ILE A 52 14.90 0.80 -5.97
N SER A 53 15.87 0.27 -5.21
CA SER A 53 15.70 -1.02 -4.54
C SER A 53 14.59 -0.96 -3.49
N ALA A 54 13.86 -2.07 -3.33
CA ALA A 54 12.87 -2.22 -2.25
C ALA A 54 13.51 -1.97 -0.86
N ARG A 55 14.80 -2.29 -0.72
CA ARG A 55 15.61 -2.02 0.47
C ARG A 55 15.77 -0.53 0.76
N ALA A 56 15.98 0.31 -0.25
CA ALA A 56 16.06 1.77 -0.09
C ALA A 56 14.76 2.39 0.41
N ILE A 57 13.61 1.87 -0.06
CA ILE A 57 12.29 2.27 0.42
C ILE A 57 12.05 1.78 1.86
N LEU A 58 12.42 0.53 2.15
CA LEU A 58 12.32 -0.02 3.50
C LEU A 58 13.18 0.78 4.49
N ALA A 59 14.39 1.16 4.10
CA ALA A 59 15.27 2.00 4.90
C ALA A 59 14.63 3.36 5.23
N ALA A 60 13.93 4.00 4.27
CA ALA A 60 13.18 5.24 4.56
C ALA A 60 12.16 5.03 5.68
N SER A 61 11.41 3.93 5.65
CA SER A 61 10.42 3.63 6.71
C SER A 61 11.06 3.39 8.08
N ILE A 62 12.26 2.78 8.11
CA ILE A 62 13.04 2.56 9.33
C ILE A 62 13.56 3.89 9.88
N LEU A 63 14.11 4.76 9.03
CA LEU A 63 14.58 6.09 9.43
C LEU A 63 13.44 6.95 10.00
N VAL A 64 12.24 6.91 9.38
CA VAL A 64 11.04 7.57 9.93
C VAL A 64 10.69 7.05 11.32
N ARG A 65 10.76 5.73 11.54
CA ARG A 65 10.55 5.15 12.87
C ARG A 65 11.60 5.66 13.87
N MET A 66 12.88 5.64 13.50
CA MET A 66 13.97 6.12 14.36
C MET A 66 13.81 7.61 14.70
N LYS A 67 13.41 8.44 13.72
CA LYS A 67 13.06 9.86 13.93
C LYS A 67 11.91 10.01 14.94
N SER A 68 10.85 9.22 14.79
CA SER A 68 9.71 9.26 15.71
C SER A 68 10.13 8.87 17.13
N GLU A 69 10.94 7.82 17.29
CA GLU A 69 11.45 7.40 18.60
C GLU A 69 12.35 8.48 19.21
N ALA A 70 13.31 9.02 18.45
CA ALA A 70 14.22 10.06 18.93
C ALA A 70 13.51 11.35 19.39
N LEU A 71 12.43 11.75 18.71
CA LEU A 71 11.61 12.89 19.13
C LEU A 71 10.88 12.62 20.44
N LEU A 72 10.28 11.44 20.60
CA LEU A 72 9.55 11.07 21.81
C LEU A 72 10.46 11.05 23.05
N TYR A 73 11.68 10.50 22.95
CA TYR A 73 12.61 10.49 24.08
C TYR A 73 13.20 11.86 24.39
N SER A 74 13.38 12.72 23.39
CA SER A 74 13.83 14.11 23.61
C SER A 74 12.80 14.89 24.46
N ASP A 75 11.50 14.62 24.26
CA ASP A 75 10.43 15.22 25.04
C ASP A 75 10.38 14.66 26.47
N GLU A 76 10.62 13.36 26.68
CA GLU A 76 10.67 12.73 28.02
C GLU A 76 11.84 13.21 28.89
N GLU A 77 12.97 13.61 28.31
CA GLU A 77 14.08 14.21 29.05
C GLU A 77 13.81 15.67 29.43
N GLN A 78 13.04 16.41 28.62
CA GLN A 78 12.62 17.78 28.92
C GLN A 78 11.54 17.84 30.01
N ASP A 79 10.60 16.89 30.01
CA ASP A 79 9.50 16.82 31.01
C ASP A 79 9.98 16.41 32.42
N LYS A 80 11.23 15.92 32.56
CA LYS A 80 11.86 15.68 33.88
C LYS A 80 12.44 16.96 34.50
N GLY A 81 12.49 18.07 33.76
CA GLY A 81 13.08 19.34 34.20
C GLY A 81 12.08 20.45 34.52
N ASP A 82 10.88 20.41 33.97
CA ASP A 82 9.88 21.47 34.11
C ASP A 82 8.61 20.95 34.79
N GLU A 83 8.53 21.14 36.11
CA GLU A 83 7.23 21.19 36.77
C GLU A 83 6.42 22.34 36.14
N GLU A 84 5.15 22.05 35.79
CA GLU A 84 4.07 23.04 35.58
C GLU A 84 3.89 23.60 34.16
N LYS A 85 3.39 22.80 33.20
CA LYS A 85 2.46 23.29 32.16
C LYS A 85 1.33 22.29 31.89
N GLU A 86 0.12 22.66 32.30
CA GLU A 86 -1.13 21.98 31.96
C GLU A 86 -1.29 21.86 30.43
N ARG A 87 -0.99 20.68 29.88
CA ARG A 87 -1.46 20.27 28.56
C ARG A 87 -2.58 19.27 28.75
N ILE A 88 -3.67 19.47 28.03
CA ILE A 88 -4.88 18.64 28.03
C ILE A 88 -4.46 17.16 27.94
N ARG A 89 -4.64 16.42 29.03
CA ARG A 89 -4.41 14.97 29.08
C ARG A 89 -5.51 14.30 28.28
N VAL A 90 -5.20 13.90 27.05
CA VAL A 90 -5.91 12.81 26.41
C VAL A 90 -5.36 11.55 27.07
N ASP A 91 -6.12 10.95 27.99
CA ASP A 91 -5.82 9.62 28.55
C ASP A 91 -6.03 8.57 27.44
N VAL A 92 -5.08 8.52 26.50
CA VAL A 92 -4.79 7.30 25.76
C VAL A 92 -3.63 6.67 26.51
N GLU A 93 -3.86 5.50 27.11
CA GLU A 93 -2.76 4.64 27.58
C GLU A 93 -1.76 4.51 26.42
N PRO A 94 -0.56 5.11 26.51
CA PRO A 94 0.41 4.97 25.45
C PRO A 94 0.76 3.49 25.41
N LEU A 95 0.53 2.84 24.27
CA LEU A 95 1.17 1.58 23.97
C LEU A 95 2.67 1.84 24.02
N ALA A 96 3.30 1.63 25.18
CA ALA A 96 4.73 1.84 25.34
C ALA A 96 5.43 0.89 24.36
N PRO A 97 6.03 1.40 23.26
CA PRO A 97 6.82 0.55 22.40
C PRO A 97 7.97 -0.01 23.24
N PRO A 98 8.47 -1.23 22.95
CA PRO A 98 9.60 -1.78 23.68
C PRO A 98 10.78 -0.81 23.60
N LEU A 99 11.08 -0.19 24.74
CA LEU A 99 11.99 0.95 24.87
C LEU A 99 13.43 0.48 24.61
N ARG A 100 13.88 0.53 23.35
CA ARG A 100 15.31 0.68 23.07
C ARG A 100 15.62 2.15 23.27
N ARG A 101 16.73 2.46 23.97
CA ARG A 101 17.28 3.82 24.05
C ARG A 101 17.53 4.28 22.61
N ALA A 102 16.64 5.12 22.08
CA ALA A 102 16.82 5.67 20.74
C ALA A 102 17.76 6.87 20.88
N GLU A 103 18.92 6.77 20.26
CA GLU A 103 19.89 7.86 20.25
C GLU A 103 19.48 8.86 19.17
N ARG A 104 19.52 10.16 19.47
CA ARG A 104 19.18 11.19 18.48
C ARG A 104 20.33 11.42 17.50
N TYR A 105 21.56 11.25 17.98
CA TYR A 105 22.78 11.50 17.25
C TYR A 105 23.56 10.20 17.08
N TYR A 106 24.03 9.97 15.86
CA TYR A 106 24.82 8.79 15.49
C TYR A 106 26.11 9.19 14.79
N THR A 107 27.15 8.36 14.89
CA THR A 107 28.21 8.40 13.86
C THR A 107 27.72 7.69 12.59
N PHE A 108 28.38 7.92 11.47
CA PHE A 108 28.01 7.28 10.20
C PHE A 108 28.11 5.76 10.26
N GLU A 109 29.15 5.24 10.91
CA GLU A 109 29.38 3.81 11.05
C GLU A 109 28.29 3.17 11.93
N ASP A 110 28.01 3.79 13.09
CA ASP A 110 26.94 3.33 14.00
C ASP A 110 25.57 3.37 13.32
N LEU A 111 25.32 4.40 12.50
CA LEU A 111 24.06 4.55 11.78
C LEU A 111 23.88 3.47 10.71
N ILE A 112 24.95 3.16 9.97
CA ILE A 112 24.90 2.07 8.98
C ILE A 112 24.65 0.74 9.68
N GLU A 113 25.35 0.46 10.78
CA GLU A 113 25.15 -0.77 11.55
C GLU A 113 23.71 -0.88 12.04
N ALA A 114 23.20 0.16 12.72
CA ALA A 114 21.84 0.20 13.22
C ALA A 114 20.79 0.05 12.10
N LEU A 115 21.02 0.67 10.94
CA LEU A 115 20.13 0.59 9.79
C LEU A 115 20.17 -0.81 9.15
N MET A 116 21.35 -1.41 9.00
CA MET A 116 21.52 -2.76 8.45
C MET A 116 20.88 -3.81 9.35
N ASP A 117 21.09 -3.73 10.66
CA ASP A 117 20.44 -4.59 11.64
C ASP A 117 18.92 -4.46 11.57
N ALA A 118 18.41 -3.24 11.46
CA ALA A 118 16.98 -2.98 11.33
C ALA A 118 16.40 -3.50 10.01
N LEU A 119 17.17 -3.44 8.92
CA LEU A 119 16.79 -3.99 7.61
C LEU A 119 16.75 -5.52 7.67
N GLU A 120 17.79 -6.17 8.20
CA GLU A 120 17.83 -7.62 8.36
C GLU A 120 16.70 -8.11 9.27
N GLU A 121 16.46 -7.43 10.38
CA GLU A 121 15.36 -7.77 11.28
C GLU A 121 14.00 -7.60 10.59
N ALA A 122 13.81 -6.55 9.79
CA ALA A 122 12.59 -6.34 9.02
C ALA A 122 12.40 -7.40 7.92
N GLU A 123 13.48 -7.86 7.28
CA GLU A 123 13.46 -8.95 6.29
C GLU A 123 13.21 -10.32 6.94
N ARG A 124 13.81 -10.58 8.11
CA ARG A 124 13.66 -11.83 8.89
C ARG A 124 12.32 -11.94 9.57
N ARG A 125 11.74 -10.80 9.98
CA ARG A 125 10.33 -10.73 10.37
C ARG A 125 9.50 -10.99 9.11
N LYS A 126 9.23 -12.28 8.82
CA LYS A 126 8.01 -12.68 8.09
C LYS A 126 6.92 -11.79 8.66
N PRO A 127 6.07 -11.15 7.82
CA PRO A 127 5.05 -10.23 8.30
C PRO A 127 4.40 -10.96 9.45
N ARG A 128 4.61 -10.45 10.68
CA ARG A 128 3.92 -11.01 11.85
C ARG A 128 2.51 -10.96 11.35
N LYS A 129 1.90 -12.14 11.11
CA LYS A 129 0.46 -12.23 11.06
C LYS A 129 0.12 -11.53 12.35
N ARG A 130 -0.32 -10.27 12.28
CA ARG A 130 -0.96 -9.63 13.41
C ARG A 130 -1.87 -10.74 13.87
N LYS A 131 -1.81 -11.14 15.15
CA LYS A 131 -2.97 -11.80 15.72
C LYS A 131 -4.07 -10.78 15.39
N ARG A 132 -4.76 -10.98 14.26
CA ARG A 132 -6.04 -10.39 13.99
C ARG A 132 -6.75 -10.71 15.29
N GLU A 133 -7.21 -9.68 15.98
CA GLU A 133 -8.00 -9.83 17.19
C GLU A 133 -9.28 -10.59 16.85
N GLU A 134 -9.21 -11.86 16.46
CA GLU A 134 -10.29 -12.58 15.78
C GLU A 134 -11.19 -11.64 14.97
N VAL A 135 -10.60 -10.71 14.20
CA VAL A 135 -11.27 -10.32 12.96
C VAL A 135 -11.15 -11.62 12.23
N GLU A 136 -12.23 -12.40 12.29
CA GLU A 136 -12.35 -13.72 11.69
C GLU A 136 -11.45 -13.66 10.47
N GLU A 137 -10.41 -14.48 10.45
CA GLU A 137 -9.78 -14.74 9.18
C GLU A 137 -10.93 -15.34 8.37
N GLU A 138 -11.71 -14.50 7.68
CA GLU A 138 -12.14 -14.76 6.34
C GLU A 138 -10.82 -15.12 5.70
N ILE A 139 -10.55 -16.42 5.75
CA ILE A 139 -9.68 -17.14 4.87
C ILE A 139 -9.94 -16.38 3.58
N PHE A 140 -8.93 -15.70 3.05
CA PHE A 140 -8.97 -15.40 1.64
C PHE A 140 -8.85 -16.79 1.03
N VAL A 141 -9.96 -17.54 1.08
CA VAL A 141 -10.31 -18.58 0.15
C VAL A 141 -9.94 -17.89 -1.12
N VAL A 142 -8.91 -18.42 -1.79
CA VAL A 142 -8.61 -18.00 -3.14
C VAL A 142 -9.95 -18.11 -3.83
N ASP A 143 -10.64 -16.97 -3.91
CA ASP A 143 -12.03 -16.95 -4.32
C ASP A 143 -11.91 -17.49 -5.73
N ASP A 144 -12.63 -18.58 -6.03
CA ASP A 144 -12.67 -19.18 -7.36
C ASP A 144 -12.83 -18.08 -8.43
N PHE A 145 -13.51 -17.00 -8.03
CA PHE A 145 -13.49 -15.67 -8.62
C PHE A 145 -12.14 -15.23 -9.21
N ARG A 146 -11.06 -15.06 -8.43
CA ARG A 146 -9.78 -14.52 -8.93
C ARG A 146 -9.07 -15.43 -9.93
N VAL A 147 -9.32 -16.73 -9.87
CA VAL A 147 -8.68 -17.71 -10.75
C VAL A 147 -9.37 -17.75 -12.12
N ASP A 148 -10.69 -17.54 -12.15
CA ASP A 148 -11.52 -17.76 -13.34
C ASP A 148 -12.40 -16.53 -13.74
N ILE A 149 -12.03 -15.28 -13.40
CA ILE A 149 -12.85 -14.07 -13.72
C ILE A 149 -13.26 -14.05 -15.19
N GLU A 150 -12.33 -14.28 -16.12
CA GLU A 150 -12.61 -14.26 -17.56
C GLU A 150 -13.67 -15.28 -17.96
N LYS A 151 -13.63 -16.48 -17.39
CA LYS A 151 -14.60 -17.55 -17.64
C LYS A 151 -15.99 -17.17 -17.14
N HIS A 152 -16.08 -16.52 -15.97
CA HIS A 152 -17.35 -16.03 -15.43
C HIS A 152 -17.91 -14.87 -16.25
N VAL A 153 -17.06 -13.91 -16.64
CA VAL A 153 -17.42 -12.78 -17.50
C VAL A 153 -17.94 -13.28 -18.85
N ASN A 154 -17.23 -14.20 -19.49
CA ASN A 154 -17.66 -14.79 -20.77
C ASN A 154 -18.96 -15.59 -20.63
N ARG A 155 -19.14 -16.34 -19.54
CA ARG A 155 -20.40 -17.05 -19.27
C ARG A 155 -21.57 -16.08 -19.12
N LEU A 156 -21.39 -14.98 -18.40
CA LEU A 156 -22.43 -13.96 -18.25
C LEU A 156 -22.77 -13.32 -19.59
N TYR A 157 -21.77 -13.04 -20.42
CA TYR A 157 -22.00 -12.50 -21.77
C TYR A 157 -22.86 -13.41 -22.64
N GLU A 158 -22.59 -14.73 -22.63
CA GLU A 158 -23.41 -15.69 -23.38
C GLU A 158 -24.87 -15.73 -22.87
N ILE A 159 -25.08 -15.60 -21.56
CA ILE A 159 -26.43 -15.52 -20.98
C ILE A 159 -27.15 -14.25 -21.45
N VAL A 160 -26.48 -13.10 -21.35
CA VAL A 160 -27.02 -11.80 -21.79
C VAL A 160 -27.37 -11.86 -23.29
N ARG A 161 -26.46 -12.38 -24.12
CA ARG A 161 -26.67 -12.52 -25.55
C ARG A 161 -27.84 -13.44 -25.87
N LYS A 162 -27.96 -14.58 -25.18
CA LYS A 162 -29.05 -15.53 -25.37
C LYS A 162 -30.40 -14.91 -24.99
N LEU A 163 -30.50 -14.33 -23.78
CA LEU A 163 -31.72 -13.69 -23.31
C LEU A 163 -32.17 -12.58 -24.27
N TYR A 164 -31.23 -11.73 -24.70
CA TYR A 164 -31.54 -10.65 -25.63
C TYR A 164 -31.94 -11.16 -27.02
N SER A 165 -31.36 -12.27 -27.49
CA SER A 165 -31.74 -12.85 -28.78
C SER A 165 -33.18 -13.39 -28.79
N GLU A 166 -33.68 -13.83 -27.63
CA GLU A 166 -35.02 -14.38 -27.46
C GLU A 166 -36.07 -13.28 -27.28
N THR A 167 -35.78 -12.22 -26.50
CA THR A 167 -36.74 -11.15 -26.19
C THR A 167 -36.58 -9.92 -27.08
N ARG A 168 -35.37 -9.61 -27.56
CA ARG A 168 -34.96 -8.34 -28.19
C ARG A 168 -35.26 -7.10 -27.35
N GLU A 169 -35.37 -7.28 -26.03
CA GLU A 169 -35.65 -6.21 -25.08
C GLU A 169 -34.47 -6.02 -24.12
N PRO A 170 -34.23 -4.79 -23.62
CA PRO A 170 -33.22 -4.55 -22.60
C PRO A 170 -33.42 -5.44 -21.37
N ILE A 171 -32.35 -6.09 -20.92
CA ILE A 171 -32.41 -7.05 -19.81
C ILE A 171 -32.20 -6.31 -18.50
N ARG A 172 -33.06 -6.55 -17.51
CA ARG A 172 -32.89 -5.92 -16.19
C ARG A 172 -31.76 -6.61 -15.44
N PHE A 173 -30.96 -5.83 -14.71
CA PHE A 173 -29.86 -6.35 -13.90
C PHE A 173 -30.32 -7.47 -12.95
N TRP A 174 -31.47 -7.29 -12.30
CA TRP A 174 -32.01 -8.24 -11.35
C TRP A 174 -32.41 -9.57 -11.98
N ASP A 175 -32.74 -9.60 -13.28
CA ASP A 175 -33.04 -10.84 -14.00
C ASP A 175 -31.77 -11.68 -14.25
N LEU A 176 -30.58 -11.06 -14.14
CA LEU A 176 -29.27 -11.74 -14.25
C LEU A 176 -28.76 -12.24 -12.89
N VAL A 177 -29.41 -11.87 -11.79
CA VAL A 177 -29.04 -12.27 -10.42
C VAL A 177 -29.96 -13.40 -9.96
N PHE A 178 -29.50 -14.64 -10.08
CA PHE A 178 -30.27 -15.82 -9.67
C PHE A 178 -30.28 -16.05 -8.15
N ASP A 179 -29.26 -15.55 -7.44
CA ASP A 179 -29.13 -15.68 -5.99
C ASP A 179 -28.87 -14.28 -5.39
N PRO A 180 -29.79 -13.76 -4.55
CA PRO A 180 -29.71 -12.41 -3.99
C PRO A 180 -28.70 -12.27 -2.85
N GLN A 181 -27.72 -13.16 -2.73
CA GLN A 181 -26.59 -12.94 -1.83
C GLN A 181 -25.80 -11.67 -2.20
N PRO A 182 -25.45 -10.81 -1.23
CA PRO A 182 -24.71 -9.57 -1.50
C PRO A 182 -23.42 -9.78 -2.30
N LYS A 183 -22.71 -10.89 -2.03
CA LYS A 183 -21.49 -11.27 -2.78
C LYS A 183 -21.79 -11.56 -4.25
N ILE A 184 -22.91 -12.22 -4.57
CA ILE A 184 -23.30 -12.57 -5.94
C ILE A 184 -23.78 -11.34 -6.70
N ILE A 185 -24.60 -10.48 -6.07
CA ILE A 185 -25.05 -9.20 -6.62
C ILE A 185 -23.84 -8.36 -7.05
N ALA A 186 -22.89 -8.15 -6.14
CA ALA A 186 -21.69 -7.38 -6.41
C ALA A 186 -20.85 -7.98 -7.55
N ARG A 187 -20.72 -9.32 -7.61
CA ARG A 187 -19.98 -10.01 -8.68
C ARG A 187 -20.63 -9.84 -10.04
N THR A 188 -21.95 -10.05 -10.14
CA THR A 188 -22.69 -9.86 -11.39
C THR A 188 -22.56 -8.43 -11.88
N PHE A 189 -22.64 -7.45 -10.97
CA PHE A 189 -22.43 -6.04 -11.31
C PHE A 189 -21.00 -5.78 -11.83
N LEU A 190 -19.97 -6.29 -11.14
CA LEU A 190 -18.58 -6.18 -11.60
C LEU A 190 -18.38 -6.81 -12.99
N TYR A 191 -18.96 -7.98 -13.25
CA TYR A 191 -18.87 -8.63 -14.56
C TYR A 191 -19.50 -7.79 -15.67
N LEU A 192 -20.64 -7.15 -15.42
CA LEU A 192 -21.27 -6.24 -16.36
C LEU A 192 -20.42 -5.00 -16.64
N LEU A 193 -19.79 -4.43 -15.60
CA LEU A 193 -18.83 -3.33 -15.79
C LEU A 193 -17.64 -3.75 -16.65
N PHE A 194 -17.11 -4.96 -16.45
CA PHE A 194 -16.05 -5.49 -17.32
C PHE A 194 -16.53 -5.63 -18.77
N LEU A 195 -17.72 -6.19 -19.00
CA LEU A 195 -18.28 -6.33 -20.34
C LEU A 195 -18.53 -4.98 -21.02
N SER A 196 -18.98 -3.97 -20.26
CA SER A 196 -19.20 -2.62 -20.77
C SER A 196 -17.88 -1.92 -21.10
N ASN A 197 -16.87 -2.04 -20.24
CA ASN A 197 -15.52 -1.55 -20.52
C ASN A 197 -14.87 -2.24 -21.74
N MET A 198 -15.25 -3.48 -22.05
CA MET A 198 -14.83 -4.20 -23.26
C MET A 198 -15.68 -3.84 -24.51
N GLY A 199 -16.71 -3.00 -24.38
CA GLY A 199 -17.61 -2.63 -25.47
C GLY A 199 -18.57 -3.75 -25.91
N LYS A 200 -18.77 -4.78 -25.09
CA LYS A 200 -19.65 -5.92 -25.40
C LYS A 200 -21.10 -5.70 -24.99
N VAL A 201 -21.33 -4.86 -23.98
CA VAL A 201 -22.67 -4.51 -23.50
C VAL A 201 -22.74 -3.02 -23.18
N ASP A 202 -23.91 -2.44 -23.32
CA ASP A 202 -24.24 -1.11 -22.83
C ASP A 202 -25.06 -1.23 -21.54
N LEU A 203 -24.88 -0.28 -20.62
CA LEU A 203 -25.54 -0.23 -19.33
C LEU A 203 -26.30 1.09 -19.22
N LEU A 204 -27.64 1.00 -19.15
CA LEU A 204 -28.52 2.16 -19.10
C LEU A 204 -29.13 2.29 -17.71
N GLN A 205 -29.07 3.48 -17.13
CA GLN A 205 -29.70 3.84 -15.86
C GLN A 205 -30.25 5.26 -15.96
N GLU A 206 -31.57 5.43 -15.78
CA GLU A 206 -32.24 6.73 -15.94
C GLU A 206 -32.03 7.66 -14.73
N GLU A 207 -32.07 7.10 -13.53
CA GLU A 207 -31.91 7.83 -12.27
C GLU A 207 -30.81 7.18 -11.40
N PRO A 208 -30.04 7.97 -10.63
CA PRO A 208 -29.06 7.41 -9.69
C PRO A 208 -29.70 6.39 -8.75
N PHE A 209 -29.06 5.23 -8.61
CA PHE A 209 -29.56 4.09 -7.81
C PHE A 209 -30.88 3.47 -8.32
N GLY A 210 -31.34 3.86 -9.51
CA GLY A 210 -32.46 3.25 -10.20
C GLY A 210 -32.10 1.91 -10.86
N GLU A 211 -33.07 1.36 -11.59
CA GLU A 211 -32.89 0.09 -12.30
C GLU A 211 -31.80 0.20 -13.38
N ILE A 212 -30.98 -0.85 -13.48
CA ILE A 212 -29.91 -0.95 -14.47
C ILE A 212 -30.38 -1.91 -15.55
N LEU A 213 -30.39 -1.43 -16.79
CA LEU A 213 -30.72 -2.20 -17.98
C LEU A 213 -29.44 -2.55 -18.75
N VAL A 214 -29.37 -3.77 -19.25
CA VAL A 214 -28.23 -4.33 -19.98
C VAL A 214 -28.64 -4.61 -21.41
N VAL A 215 -27.89 -4.08 -22.37
CA VAL A 215 -28.12 -4.30 -23.80
C VAL A 215 -26.81 -4.81 -24.42
N PRO A 216 -26.78 -5.99 -25.06
CA PRO A 216 -25.57 -6.42 -25.77
C PRO A 216 -25.32 -5.54 -27.00
N LEU A 217 -24.07 -5.18 -27.22
CA LEU A 217 -23.61 -4.49 -28.42
C LEU A 217 -23.17 -5.56 -29.41
N GLU A 218 -23.78 -5.60 -30.59
CA GLU A 218 -23.30 -6.48 -31.66
C GLU A 218 -21.97 -5.94 -32.20
N GLU A 219 -20.94 -6.79 -32.25
CA GLU A 219 -19.71 -6.51 -32.99
C GLU A 219 -20.09 -6.29 -34.46
N ASN A 220 -20.13 -5.03 -34.90
CA ASN A 220 -19.98 -4.74 -36.32
C ASN A 220 -18.64 -5.34 -36.76
N SER A 221 -18.71 -6.17 -37.81
CA SER A 221 -17.65 -7.03 -38.37
C SER A 221 -16.28 -6.39 -38.55
#